data_AF-A0A1Z9PT60-F1
#
_entry.id   AF-A0A1Z9PT60-F1
#
_cell.length_a   1.000
_cell.length_b   1.000
_cell.length_c   1.000
_cell.angle_alpha   90.00
_cell.angle_beta   90.00
_cell.angle_gamma   90.00
#
_symmetry.space_group_name_H-M   'P 1'
#
loop_
_entity.id
_entity.type
_entity.pdbx_description
1 polymer ?
#
loop_
_entity_poly.entity_id
_entity_poly.type
_entity_poly.pdbx_seq_one_letter_code
_entity_poly.pdbx_strand_id
1 'polypeptide(L)'
;MVISQSTYDNGRLYELSFFSLENSTSPKCAEILVYNCVQFVKESYLERMRNLSPFIKDKQIYIDSTYELFSEKIVSFLDAAFENLKNFHYFFIPSKMQENCLSLKNCIDKGLQIYPAQYFADYPDKYIPIISNDFDKVEKKKFLFYTGKVSKERTLLVSLLSYFDLIKYGYVSYFGNKNIDSNFDTQKEEDVFFLNLTKKQKKIIQEGFEKLTLPLTVDVKKFNKDIAHAREYNADYYNAVDFCVISETDHYKGMFITEKTVKCIQQNKKFIAFAGHNYINDLKLYYREKHKQDISHLTDWCDTSYDKCKDTFDRAKKIVEIIKEEIEK
;
A
#
# COMPACT_ATOMS: atom_id res chain seq x y z
N MET A 1 15.09 -4.64 -8.35
CA MET A 1 16.53 -4.37 -8.45
C MET A 1 17.30 -5.53 -7.86
N VAL A 2 18.15 -6.16 -8.65
CA VAL A 2 19.00 -7.26 -8.18
C VAL A 2 20.30 -6.67 -7.67
N ILE A 3 20.73 -7.06 -6.47
CA ILE A 3 22.04 -6.73 -5.90
C ILE A 3 22.90 -7.99 -5.94
N SER A 4 23.89 -7.97 -6.83
CA SER A 4 24.83 -9.09 -7.03
C SER A 4 26.06 -8.99 -6.11
N GLN A 5 26.31 -7.84 -5.50
CA GLN A 5 27.39 -7.64 -4.53
C GLN A 5 27.12 -8.41 -3.22
N SER A 6 28.17 -8.61 -2.43
CA SER A 6 28.05 -9.24 -1.12
C SER A 6 27.23 -8.35 -0.17
N THR A 7 26.10 -8.85 0.32
CA THR A 7 25.12 -8.07 1.08
C THR A 7 24.87 -8.65 2.46
N TYR A 8 24.70 -7.78 3.45
CA TYR A 8 24.11 -8.14 4.73
C TYR A 8 22.75 -7.46 4.89
N ASP A 9 21.72 -8.28 5.02
CA ASP A 9 20.35 -7.84 5.26
C ASP A 9 20.10 -7.72 6.77
N ASN A 10 20.09 -6.49 7.25
CA ASN A 10 19.86 -6.19 8.65
C ASN A 10 18.36 -6.05 8.91
N GLY A 11 17.63 -7.16 8.96
CA GLY A 11 16.22 -7.14 9.32
C GLY A 11 15.34 -8.15 8.60
N ARG A 12 15.88 -8.86 7.60
CA ARG A 12 15.11 -9.57 6.58
C ARG A 12 14.32 -8.56 5.75
N LEU A 13 14.63 -8.50 4.46
CA LEU A 13 13.89 -7.71 3.49
C LEU A 13 12.40 -8.05 3.63
N TYR A 14 11.58 -7.00 3.58
CA TYR A 14 10.14 -7.19 3.59
C TYR A 14 9.72 -7.90 2.31
N GLU A 15 8.64 -8.68 2.35
CA GLU A 15 8.17 -9.44 1.18
C GLU A 15 7.86 -8.54 -0.04
N LEU A 16 7.51 -7.27 0.22
CA LEU A 16 7.28 -6.26 -0.81
C LEU A 16 8.55 -5.52 -1.27
N SER A 17 9.70 -5.73 -0.64
CA SER A 17 10.97 -5.10 -1.01
C SER A 17 11.29 -5.34 -2.48
N PHE A 18 11.54 -4.28 -3.24
CA PHE A 18 11.95 -4.36 -4.64
C PHE A 18 13.41 -4.78 -4.82
N PHE A 19 14.14 -5.06 -3.74
CA PHE A 19 15.44 -5.69 -3.78
C PHE A 19 15.35 -7.21 -3.91
N SER A 20 16.33 -7.77 -4.61
CA SER A 20 16.63 -9.19 -4.61
C SER A 20 18.13 -9.34 -4.36
N LEU A 21 18.49 -10.09 -3.32
CA LEU A 21 19.87 -10.24 -2.86
C LEU A 21 20.40 -11.60 -3.30
N GLU A 22 21.42 -11.62 -4.15
CA GLU A 22 21.99 -12.88 -4.64
C GLU A 22 23.05 -13.45 -3.69
N ASN A 23 23.82 -12.57 -3.04
CA ASN A 23 25.00 -12.94 -2.26
C ASN A 23 24.91 -12.48 -0.81
N SER A 24 24.06 -13.15 -0.02
CA SER A 24 23.91 -12.86 1.40
C SER A 24 25.11 -13.35 2.22
N THR A 25 25.66 -12.49 3.08
CA THR A 25 26.84 -12.78 3.91
C THR A 25 26.76 -12.09 5.28
N SER A 26 27.79 -12.27 6.12
CA SER A 26 27.87 -11.62 7.43
C SER A 26 28.12 -10.10 7.32
N PRO A 27 27.75 -9.29 8.33
CA PRO A 27 27.96 -7.84 8.30
C PRO A 27 29.42 -7.45 8.03
N LYS A 28 30.38 -8.23 8.53
CA LYS A 28 31.82 -7.96 8.35
C LYS A 28 32.26 -8.17 6.90
N CYS A 29 31.74 -9.20 6.25
CA CYS A 29 32.12 -9.60 4.89
C CYS A 29 31.32 -8.88 3.80
N ALA A 30 30.21 -8.21 4.13
CA ALA A 30 29.37 -7.53 3.15
C ALA A 30 29.99 -6.25 2.59
N GLU A 31 29.87 -6.02 1.29
CA GLU A 31 30.09 -4.72 0.66
C GLU A 31 28.93 -3.76 0.90
N ILE A 32 27.70 -4.29 0.99
CA ILE A 32 26.46 -3.53 1.13
C ILE A 32 25.71 -3.95 2.39
N LEU A 33 25.37 -2.99 3.23
CA LEU A 33 24.45 -3.18 4.35
C LEU A 33 23.07 -2.69 3.94
N VAL A 34 22.07 -3.56 3.97
CA VAL A 34 20.69 -3.24 3.61
C VAL A 34 19.84 -3.12 4.87
N TYR A 35 19.11 -2.01 4.99
CA TYR A 35 18.29 -1.66 6.13
C TYR A 35 16.83 -1.47 5.70
N ASN A 36 15.92 -2.20 6.34
CA ASN A 36 14.49 -2.17 6.10
C ASN A 36 13.82 -1.01 6.86
N CYS A 37 13.02 -0.19 6.18
CA CYS A 37 12.40 1.01 6.74
C CYS A 37 11.37 0.75 7.86
N VAL A 38 10.62 -0.36 7.80
CA VAL A 38 9.59 -0.73 8.79
C VAL A 38 10.24 -1.04 10.12
N GLN A 39 11.45 -1.58 10.08
CA GLN A 39 12.24 -1.80 11.28
C GLN A 39 12.98 -0.55 11.71
N PHE A 40 13.40 0.30 10.76
CA PHE A 40 14.12 1.55 10.99
C PHE A 40 13.45 2.50 11.98
N VAL A 41 12.13 2.57 11.96
CA VAL A 41 11.37 3.48 12.83
C VAL A 41 11.21 3.00 14.28
N LYS A 42 11.74 1.82 14.64
CA LYS A 42 11.75 1.32 16.02
C LYS A 42 13.04 1.75 16.73
N GLU A 43 12.94 2.22 17.99
CA GLU A 43 14.10 2.68 18.78
C GLU A 43 15.23 1.65 18.85
N SER A 44 14.90 0.37 19.04
CA SER A 44 15.88 -0.73 19.06
C SER A 44 16.64 -0.93 17.74
N TYR A 45 16.12 -0.41 16.63
CA TYR A 45 16.77 -0.49 15.33
C TYR A 45 17.71 0.69 15.07
N LEU A 46 17.34 1.89 15.50
CA LEU A 46 18.24 3.05 15.50
C LEU A 46 19.49 2.77 16.35
N GLU A 47 19.31 2.12 17.48
CA GLU A 47 20.43 1.65 18.32
C GLU A 47 21.30 0.61 17.61
N ARG A 48 20.68 -0.37 16.91
CA ARG A 48 21.43 -1.33 16.09
C ARG A 48 22.23 -0.67 14.98
N MET A 49 21.70 0.36 14.32
CA MET A 49 22.44 1.14 13.34
C MET A 49 23.63 1.88 13.96
N ARG A 50 23.45 2.49 15.13
CA ARG A 50 24.56 3.11 15.88
C ARG A 50 25.62 2.08 16.23
N ASN A 51 25.24 0.88 16.63
CA ASN A 51 26.17 -0.22 16.93
C ASN A 51 26.90 -0.75 15.68
N LEU A 52 26.31 -0.61 14.50
CA LEU A 52 26.95 -0.94 13.23
C LEU A 52 27.81 0.21 12.66
N SER A 53 27.81 1.39 13.29
CA SER A 53 28.58 2.56 12.84
C SER A 53 30.07 2.32 12.57
N PRO A 54 30.80 1.45 13.31
CA PRO A 54 32.20 1.16 12.97
C PRO A 54 32.37 0.50 11.60
N PHE A 55 31.33 -0.21 11.12
CA PHE A 55 31.33 -0.91 9.84
C PHE A 55 30.79 -0.05 8.69
N ILE A 56 30.14 1.09 8.99
CA ILE A 56 29.47 1.94 8.00
C ILE A 56 30.49 2.68 7.11
N LYS A 57 31.66 3.04 7.66
CA LYS A 57 32.62 3.93 6.99
C LYS A 57 33.12 3.39 5.64
N ASP A 58 33.24 2.07 5.52
CA ASP A 58 33.83 1.40 4.36
C ASP A 58 32.82 0.58 3.53
N LYS A 59 31.52 0.75 3.77
CA LYS A 59 30.45 -0.02 3.10
C LYS A 59 29.42 0.90 2.47
N GLN A 60 28.73 0.41 1.45
CA GLN A 60 27.51 1.07 0.97
C GLN A 60 26.35 0.73 1.90
N ILE A 61 25.49 1.72 2.16
CA ILE A 61 24.33 1.59 3.04
C ILE A 61 23.07 1.83 2.24
N TYR A 62 22.25 0.79 2.08
CA TYR A 62 20.98 0.88 1.37
C TYR A 62 19.84 0.91 2.38
N ILE A 63 19.05 1.98 2.35
CA ILE A 63 17.84 2.11 3.16
C ILE A 63 16.66 1.84 2.23
N ASP A 64 16.02 0.70 2.45
CA ASP A 64 14.92 0.20 1.65
C ASP A 64 13.57 0.63 2.23
N SER A 65 12.98 1.65 1.61
CA SER A 65 11.56 2.00 1.71
C SER A 65 10.86 1.83 0.36
N THR A 66 11.28 0.89 -0.49
CA THR A 66 10.71 0.74 -1.84
C THR A 66 9.22 0.37 -1.86
N TYR A 67 8.63 0.02 -0.72
CA TYR A 67 7.22 -0.33 -0.56
C TYR A 67 6.47 0.61 0.40
N GLU A 68 7.11 1.69 0.85
CA GLU A 68 6.56 2.68 1.77
C GLU A 68 6.80 4.10 1.26
N LEU A 69 5.94 5.02 1.66
CA LEU A 69 6.14 6.44 1.40
C LEU A 69 7.38 6.98 2.13
N PHE A 70 7.93 8.07 1.61
CA PHE A 70 8.96 8.86 2.28
C PHE A 70 8.68 9.06 3.79
N SER A 71 9.66 8.69 4.62
CA SER A 71 9.61 8.85 6.07
C SER A 71 10.57 9.93 6.56
N GLU A 72 10.02 11.00 7.15
CA GLU A 72 10.79 12.08 7.78
C GLU A 72 11.62 11.59 8.97
N LYS A 73 11.13 10.57 9.70
CA LYS A 73 11.87 9.99 10.84
C LYS A 73 13.22 9.42 10.42
N ILE A 74 13.28 8.80 9.25
CA ILE A 74 14.53 8.22 8.72
C ILE A 74 15.54 9.33 8.46
N VAL A 75 15.17 10.35 7.70
CA VAL A 75 16.10 11.43 7.34
C VAL A 75 16.48 12.29 8.54
N SER A 76 15.56 12.54 9.48
CA SER A 76 15.89 13.28 10.71
C SER A 76 16.88 12.51 11.59
N PHE A 77 16.78 11.18 11.64
CA PHE A 77 17.79 10.37 12.31
C PHE A 77 19.14 10.44 11.59
N LEU A 78 19.16 10.29 10.27
CA LEU A 78 20.41 10.36 9.49
C LEU A 78 21.10 11.71 9.66
N ASP A 79 20.33 12.80 9.59
CA ASP A 79 20.82 14.15 9.79
C ASP A 79 21.45 14.32 11.19
N ALA A 80 20.77 13.84 12.24
CA ALA A 80 21.27 13.96 13.60
C ALA A 80 22.47 13.03 13.89
N ALA A 81 22.54 11.86 13.27
CA ALA A 81 23.48 10.81 13.65
C ALA A 81 24.77 10.79 12.83
N PHE A 82 24.78 11.38 11.63
CA PHE A 82 25.92 11.28 10.72
C PHE A 82 26.29 12.65 10.13
N GLU A 83 27.59 12.92 10.08
CA GLU A 83 28.17 14.11 9.44
C GLU A 83 28.41 13.91 7.94
N ASN A 84 28.58 12.65 7.50
CA ASN A 84 28.85 12.29 6.11
C ASN A 84 27.96 11.12 5.69
N LEU A 85 27.20 11.32 4.61
CA LEU A 85 26.22 10.37 4.09
C LEU A 85 26.54 9.92 2.65
N LYS A 86 27.76 10.14 2.14
CA LYS A 86 28.14 9.82 0.75
C LYS A 86 27.91 8.37 0.32
N ASN A 87 28.02 7.43 1.27
CA ASN A 87 27.82 6.01 1.04
C ASN A 87 26.38 5.53 1.35
N PHE A 88 25.48 6.45 1.71
CA PHE A 88 24.09 6.13 2.00
C PHE A 88 23.22 6.35 0.75
N HIS A 89 22.34 5.38 0.51
CA HIS A 89 21.41 5.34 -0.59
C HIS A 89 20.00 5.11 -0.03
N TYR A 90 19.08 6.04 -0.24
CA TYR A 90 17.73 5.97 0.27
C TYR A 90 16.70 5.80 -0.85
N PHE A 91 16.04 4.65 -0.85
CA PHE A 91 15.04 4.25 -1.85
C PHE A 91 13.65 4.37 -1.23
N PHE A 92 12.76 5.17 -1.82
CA PHE A 92 11.44 5.41 -1.22
C PHE A 92 10.39 5.81 -2.26
N ILE A 93 9.11 5.63 -1.90
CA ILE A 93 8.01 6.12 -2.73
C ILE A 93 7.78 7.61 -2.43
N PRO A 94 7.78 8.48 -3.46
CA PRO A 94 7.72 9.92 -3.26
C PRO A 94 6.40 10.33 -2.61
N SER A 95 6.45 11.35 -1.77
CA SER A 95 5.29 11.95 -1.12
C SER A 95 5.41 13.47 -1.09
N LYS A 96 4.29 14.19 -0.95
CA LYS A 96 4.30 15.67 -0.84
C LYS A 96 5.11 16.17 0.36
N MET A 97 5.27 15.34 1.41
CA MET A 97 6.02 15.72 2.61
C MET A 97 7.52 15.95 2.33
N GLN A 98 8.06 15.32 1.30
CA GLN A 98 9.49 15.42 0.98
C GLN A 98 9.90 16.83 0.52
N GLU A 99 9.01 17.57 -0.15
CA GLU A 99 9.32 18.84 -0.82
C GLU A 99 9.80 19.92 0.16
N ASN A 100 9.32 19.86 1.41
CA ASN A 100 9.59 20.83 2.45
C ASN A 100 10.39 20.26 3.64
N CYS A 101 10.93 19.05 3.52
CA CYS A 101 11.66 18.42 4.62
C CYS A 101 13.09 18.98 4.73
N LEU A 102 13.36 19.77 5.79
CA LEU A 102 14.68 20.35 6.03
C LEU A 102 15.75 19.28 6.27
N SER A 103 15.46 18.26 7.08
CA SER A 103 16.38 17.15 7.34
C SER A 103 16.79 16.41 6.07
N LEU A 104 15.89 16.27 5.10
CA LEU A 104 16.22 15.67 3.80
C LEU A 104 17.23 16.54 3.03
N LYS A 105 17.03 17.86 2.99
CA LYS A 105 17.97 18.80 2.34
C LYS A 105 19.35 18.71 2.99
N ASN A 106 19.41 18.78 4.31
CA ASN A 106 20.66 18.63 5.07
C ASN A 106 21.35 17.28 4.79
N CYS A 107 20.58 16.19 4.71
CA CYS A 107 21.13 14.88 4.39
C CYS A 107 21.73 14.83 2.98
N ILE A 108 21.07 15.44 1.99
CA ILE A 108 21.57 15.55 0.61
C ILE A 108 22.88 16.36 0.60
N ASP A 109 22.94 17.47 1.34
CA ASP A 109 24.16 18.29 1.46
C ASP A 109 25.32 17.51 2.11
N LYS A 110 25.01 16.60 3.05
CA LYS A 110 25.95 15.64 3.64
C LYS A 110 26.34 14.49 2.70
N GLY A 111 25.76 14.41 1.51
CA GLY A 111 26.08 13.43 0.47
C GLY A 111 25.10 12.27 0.32
N LEU A 112 23.94 12.27 0.99
CA LEU A 112 22.93 11.22 0.85
C LEU A 112 22.47 11.11 -0.61
N GLN A 113 22.51 9.91 -1.17
CA GLN A 113 21.97 9.61 -2.49
C GLN A 113 20.51 9.16 -2.35
N ILE A 114 19.61 9.75 -3.14
CA ILE A 114 18.17 9.45 -3.06
C ILE A 114 17.64 8.85 -4.37
N TYR A 115 16.68 7.93 -4.24
CA TYR A 115 16.07 7.20 -5.34
C TYR A 115 14.55 7.17 -5.18
N PRO A 116 13.87 8.31 -5.42
CA PRO A 116 12.41 8.36 -5.42
C PRO A 116 11.83 7.67 -6.67
N ALA A 117 10.91 6.72 -6.50
CA ALA A 117 10.19 6.09 -7.60
C ALA A 117 8.83 5.54 -7.14
N GLN A 118 7.86 5.37 -8.05
CA GLN A 118 6.61 4.67 -7.73
C GLN A 118 6.85 3.17 -7.96
N TYR A 119 7.66 2.55 -7.10
CA TYR A 119 8.19 1.19 -7.31
C TYR A 119 7.12 0.14 -7.66
N PHE A 120 5.93 0.22 -7.08
CA PHE A 120 4.80 -0.64 -7.46
C PHE A 120 4.46 -0.55 -8.95
N ALA A 121 4.34 0.66 -9.49
CA ALA A 121 4.00 0.92 -10.88
C ALA A 121 5.21 0.78 -11.82
N ASP A 122 6.41 1.12 -11.34
CA ASP A 122 7.65 1.06 -12.12
C ASP A 122 8.16 -0.38 -12.34
N TYR A 123 7.75 -1.33 -11.48
CA TYR A 123 8.15 -2.74 -11.57
C TYR A 123 6.94 -3.70 -11.49
N PRO A 124 5.99 -3.61 -12.45
CA PRO A 124 4.76 -4.40 -12.43
C PRO A 124 5.03 -5.89 -12.72
N ASP A 125 6.16 -6.21 -13.35
CA ASP A 125 6.64 -7.57 -13.61
C ASP A 125 6.94 -8.37 -12.33
N LYS A 126 7.09 -7.67 -11.20
CA LYS A 126 7.27 -8.31 -9.89
C LYS A 126 5.99 -8.92 -9.34
N TYR A 127 4.82 -8.64 -9.92
CA TYR A 127 3.55 -9.23 -9.52
C TYR A 127 3.19 -10.41 -10.43
N ILE A 128 2.97 -11.57 -9.81
CA ILE A 128 2.76 -12.84 -10.51
C ILE A 128 1.29 -13.26 -10.30
N PRO A 129 0.44 -13.17 -11.33
CA PRO A 129 -0.90 -13.73 -11.25
C PRO A 129 -0.86 -15.26 -11.24
N ILE A 130 -1.50 -15.86 -10.26
CA ILE A 130 -1.71 -17.30 -10.17
C ILE A 130 -3.17 -17.59 -10.53
N ILE A 131 -3.38 -18.36 -11.59
CA ILE A 131 -4.68 -18.90 -11.97
C ILE A 131 -4.72 -20.33 -11.43
N SER A 132 -5.74 -20.65 -10.63
CA SER A 132 -5.85 -22.01 -10.09
C SER A 132 -6.46 -22.95 -11.12
N ASN A 133 -6.16 -24.26 -10.98
CA ASN A 133 -6.80 -25.30 -11.78
C ASN A 133 -8.31 -25.44 -11.47
N ASP A 134 -8.80 -24.76 -10.44
CA ASP A 134 -10.19 -24.81 -9.96
C ASP A 134 -10.94 -23.51 -10.29
N PHE A 135 -10.44 -22.65 -11.20
CA PHE A 135 -11.07 -21.38 -11.57
C PHE A 135 -12.56 -21.51 -11.90
N ASP A 136 -12.96 -22.57 -12.60
CA ASP A 136 -14.36 -22.83 -12.97
C ASP A 136 -15.30 -23.00 -11.77
N LYS A 137 -14.75 -23.20 -10.57
CA LYS A 137 -15.51 -23.30 -9.31
C LYS A 137 -15.68 -21.94 -8.61
N VAL A 138 -15.02 -20.88 -9.08
CA VAL A 138 -15.15 -19.53 -8.50
C VAL A 138 -16.43 -18.90 -9.01
N GLU A 139 -17.38 -18.65 -8.10
CA GLU A 139 -18.65 -18.01 -8.42
C GLU A 139 -18.44 -16.61 -9.02
N LYS A 140 -19.24 -16.22 -10.02
CA LYS A 140 -19.21 -14.83 -10.48
C LYS A 140 -19.83 -13.90 -9.44
N LYS A 141 -19.14 -12.82 -9.11
CA LYS A 141 -19.63 -11.72 -8.27
C LYS A 141 -19.53 -10.41 -9.05
N LYS A 142 -20.20 -9.35 -8.59
CA LYS A 142 -20.16 -8.04 -9.25
C LYS A 142 -18.80 -7.37 -9.07
N PHE A 143 -18.27 -7.41 -7.84
CA PHE A 143 -17.04 -6.69 -7.53
C PHE A 143 -16.10 -7.43 -6.59
N LEU A 144 -14.83 -7.03 -6.63
CA LEU A 144 -13.79 -7.49 -5.71
C LEU A 144 -13.28 -6.33 -4.85
N PHE A 145 -13.26 -6.48 -3.54
CA PHE A 145 -12.69 -5.51 -2.59
C PHE A 145 -11.74 -6.18 -1.59
N TYR A 146 -10.45 -6.22 -1.95
CA TYR A 146 -9.39 -6.77 -1.11
C TYR A 146 -8.75 -5.69 -0.22
N THR A 147 -9.22 -5.60 1.03
CA THR A 147 -8.68 -4.65 2.00
C THR A 147 -7.92 -5.33 3.16
N GLY A 148 -8.47 -6.36 3.79
CA GLY A 148 -7.75 -7.30 4.68
C GLY A 148 -7.08 -6.71 5.92
N LYS A 149 -7.26 -5.40 6.20
CA LYS A 149 -6.71 -4.70 7.37
C LYS A 149 -7.66 -3.63 7.87
N VAL A 150 -7.41 -3.17 9.09
CA VAL A 150 -8.16 -2.10 9.73
C VAL A 150 -7.53 -0.76 9.36
N SER A 151 -8.34 0.14 8.82
CA SER A 151 -7.98 1.56 8.73
C SER A 151 -9.27 2.38 8.70
N LYS A 152 -9.23 3.64 9.11
CA LYS A 152 -10.42 4.51 9.10
C LYS A 152 -11.14 4.53 7.74
N GLU A 153 -10.40 4.59 6.63
CA GLU A 153 -10.96 4.55 5.27
C GLU A 153 -11.60 3.19 4.96
N ARG A 154 -10.88 2.11 5.25
CA ARG A 154 -11.31 0.75 4.94
C ARG A 154 -12.55 0.37 5.74
N THR A 155 -12.53 0.68 7.04
CA THR A 155 -13.67 0.52 7.95
C THR A 155 -14.88 1.32 7.46
N LEU A 156 -14.68 2.59 7.08
CA LEU A 156 -15.75 3.43 6.54
C LEU A 156 -16.42 2.79 5.32
N LEU A 157 -15.64 2.37 4.33
CA LEU A 157 -16.20 1.83 3.09
C LEU A 157 -16.89 0.47 3.33
N VAL A 158 -16.29 -0.43 4.11
CA VAL A 158 -16.91 -1.72 4.45
C VAL A 158 -18.21 -1.52 5.25
N SER A 159 -18.23 -0.60 6.22
CA SER A 159 -19.44 -0.27 6.98
C SER A 159 -20.54 0.27 6.07
N LEU A 160 -20.23 1.15 5.11
CA LEU A 160 -21.23 1.66 4.18
C LEU A 160 -21.77 0.57 3.25
N LEU A 161 -20.89 -0.27 2.69
CA LEU A 161 -21.31 -1.42 1.86
C LEU A 161 -22.22 -2.36 2.65
N SER A 162 -21.93 -2.61 3.94
CA SER A 162 -22.75 -3.42 4.82
C SER A 162 -24.09 -2.75 5.14
N TYR A 163 -24.07 -1.45 5.42
CA TYR A 163 -25.28 -0.67 5.72
C TYR A 163 -26.33 -0.78 4.59
N PHE A 164 -25.88 -0.68 3.34
CA PHE A 164 -26.71 -0.77 2.13
C PHE A 164 -26.88 -2.21 1.59
N ASP A 165 -26.49 -3.23 2.37
CA ASP A 165 -26.60 -4.66 2.01
C ASP A 165 -25.92 -5.03 0.68
N LEU A 166 -24.81 -4.36 0.35
CA LEU A 166 -24.06 -4.53 -0.89
C LEU A 166 -22.93 -5.58 -0.80
N ILE A 167 -22.48 -5.93 0.42
CA ILE A 167 -21.38 -6.89 0.66
C ILE A 167 -21.63 -8.22 -0.07
N LYS A 168 -22.88 -8.70 -0.08
CA LYS A 168 -23.26 -10.01 -0.67
C LYS A 168 -23.04 -10.11 -2.18
N TYR A 169 -22.91 -8.99 -2.88
CA TYR A 169 -22.68 -8.95 -4.33
C TYR A 169 -21.20 -8.98 -4.70
N GLY A 170 -20.30 -8.87 -3.73
CA GLY A 170 -18.87 -8.82 -3.98
C GLY A 170 -18.08 -9.85 -3.19
N TYR A 171 -16.84 -10.06 -3.64
CA TYR A 171 -15.80 -10.68 -2.85
C TYR A 171 -15.16 -9.60 -1.97
N VAL A 172 -15.52 -9.54 -0.69
CA VAL A 172 -15.04 -8.53 0.25
C VAL A 172 -14.21 -9.16 1.36
N SER A 173 -12.98 -8.69 1.56
CA SER A 173 -12.13 -9.16 2.67
C SER A 173 -11.92 -8.05 3.71
N TYR A 174 -12.25 -8.30 4.97
CA TYR A 174 -12.03 -7.37 6.08
C TYR A 174 -12.07 -8.12 7.41
N PHE A 175 -10.98 -8.10 8.17
CA PHE A 175 -10.83 -9.00 9.32
C PHE A 175 -11.32 -8.40 10.65
N GLY A 176 -11.17 -7.08 10.82
CA GLY A 176 -11.37 -6.43 12.12
C GLY A 176 -10.19 -6.64 13.09
N ASN A 177 -10.12 -5.80 14.12
CA ASN A 177 -8.97 -5.72 15.03
C ASN A 177 -8.80 -6.99 15.88
N LYS A 178 -9.89 -7.69 16.21
CA LYS A 178 -9.88 -8.92 17.03
C LYS A 178 -9.40 -10.16 16.26
N ASN A 179 -9.37 -10.10 14.93
CA ASN A 179 -9.02 -11.23 14.08
C ASN A 179 -7.69 -11.03 13.32
N ILE A 180 -6.90 -10.03 13.72
CA ILE A 180 -5.60 -9.70 13.14
C ILE A 180 -4.52 -9.87 14.21
N ASP A 181 -3.35 -10.39 13.83
CA ASP A 181 -2.15 -10.35 14.68
C ASP A 181 -1.82 -8.90 15.06
N SER A 182 -1.76 -8.60 16.35
CA SER A 182 -1.46 -7.26 16.86
C SER A 182 -0.10 -6.70 16.42
N ASN A 183 0.81 -7.56 15.94
CA ASN A 183 2.07 -7.15 15.34
C ASN A 183 1.96 -6.74 13.86
N PHE A 184 0.80 -6.96 13.22
CA PHE A 184 0.55 -6.67 11.81
C PHE A 184 -0.15 -5.35 11.57
N ASP A 185 -1.10 -4.99 12.44
CA ASP A 185 -1.85 -3.75 12.35
C ASP A 185 -2.16 -3.26 13.76
N THR A 186 -1.84 -1.99 14.03
CA THR A 186 -2.08 -1.36 15.33
C THR A 186 -3.34 -0.49 15.31
N GLN A 187 -3.98 -0.34 14.15
CA GLN A 187 -5.20 0.45 14.01
C GLN A 187 -6.42 -0.27 14.57
N LYS A 188 -7.40 0.51 14.99
CA LYS A 188 -8.67 0.04 15.56
C LYS A 188 -9.83 0.47 14.68
N GLU A 189 -10.93 -0.27 14.67
CA GLU A 189 -12.10 0.10 13.89
C GLU A 189 -12.67 1.43 14.39
N GLU A 190 -12.53 1.71 15.68
CA GLU A 190 -12.92 2.99 16.28
C GLU A 190 -12.20 4.20 15.66
N ASP A 191 -11.04 4.01 15.03
CA ASP A 191 -10.28 5.08 14.38
C ASP A 191 -11.07 5.72 13.23
N VAL A 192 -12.09 5.03 12.68
CA VAL A 192 -13.05 5.61 11.73
C VAL A 192 -13.73 6.85 12.28
N PHE A 193 -13.95 6.93 13.59
CA PHE A 193 -14.62 8.05 14.24
C PHE A 193 -13.71 9.25 14.49
N PHE A 194 -12.42 9.15 14.17
CA PHE A 194 -11.50 10.29 14.07
C PHE A 194 -11.66 11.07 12.76
N LEU A 195 -12.44 10.55 11.80
CA LEU A 195 -12.91 11.34 10.68
C LEU A 195 -13.91 12.41 11.16
N ASN A 196 -13.96 13.54 10.46
CA ASN A 196 -14.87 14.65 10.79
C ASN A 196 -16.32 14.31 10.40
N LEU A 197 -16.97 13.47 11.21
CA LEU A 197 -18.29 12.90 10.94
C LEU A 197 -19.38 13.55 11.79
N THR A 198 -20.50 13.89 11.17
CA THR A 198 -21.75 14.27 11.83
C THR A 198 -22.34 13.11 12.63
N LYS A 199 -23.23 13.42 13.60
CA LYS A 199 -23.94 12.39 14.39
C LYS A 199 -24.68 11.38 13.50
N LYS A 200 -25.31 11.84 12.42
CA LYS A 200 -26.02 10.98 11.47
C LYS A 200 -25.07 10.02 10.76
N GLN A 201 -23.92 10.51 10.29
CA GLN A 201 -22.92 9.68 9.62
C GLN A 201 -22.31 8.63 10.56
N LYS A 202 -22.01 9.00 11.80
CA LYS A 202 -21.54 8.05 12.82
C LYS A 202 -22.54 6.91 13.05
N LYS A 203 -23.83 7.24 13.15
CA LYS A 203 -24.89 6.24 13.29
C LYS A 203 -24.95 5.28 12.10
N ILE A 204 -24.89 5.78 10.87
CA ILE A 204 -24.85 4.94 9.66
C ILE A 204 -23.66 3.97 9.69
N ILE A 205 -22.47 4.45 10.04
CA ILE A 205 -21.26 3.63 10.11
C ILE A 205 -21.39 2.55 11.18
N GLN A 206 -21.94 2.91 12.35
CA GLN A 206 -22.16 1.97 13.44
C GLN A 206 -23.19 0.89 13.06
N GLU A 207 -24.34 1.27 12.50
CA GLU A 207 -25.36 0.34 12.02
C GLU A 207 -24.79 -0.61 10.93
N GLY A 208 -23.96 -0.08 10.03
CA GLY A 208 -23.26 -0.89 9.04
C GLY A 208 -22.29 -1.89 9.67
N PHE A 209 -21.56 -1.47 10.70
CA PHE A 209 -20.60 -2.33 11.41
C PHE A 209 -21.30 -3.44 12.20
N GLU A 210 -22.40 -3.13 12.88
CA GLU A 210 -23.19 -4.10 13.66
C GLU A 210 -23.80 -5.22 12.81
N LYS A 211 -24.02 -4.97 11.51
CA LYS A 211 -24.45 -5.98 10.54
C LYS A 211 -23.35 -6.94 10.09
N LEU A 212 -22.07 -6.61 10.31
CA LEU A 212 -20.94 -7.42 9.82
C LEU A 212 -20.72 -8.64 10.72
N THR A 213 -20.56 -9.81 10.09
CA THR A 213 -20.01 -10.99 10.75
C THR A 213 -18.54 -11.11 10.37
N LEU A 214 -17.64 -10.83 11.31
CA LEU A 214 -16.19 -10.82 11.09
C LEU A 214 -15.54 -12.14 11.50
N PRO A 215 -14.42 -12.55 10.86
CA PRO A 215 -13.77 -11.87 9.73
C PRO A 215 -14.50 -12.13 8.39
N LEU A 216 -14.60 -11.09 7.55
CA LEU A 216 -14.94 -11.27 6.15
C LEU A 216 -13.72 -11.83 5.43
N THR A 217 -13.81 -13.08 5.00
CA THR A 217 -12.74 -13.78 4.27
C THR A 217 -13.25 -14.18 2.89
N VAL A 218 -12.46 -13.92 1.85
CA VAL A 218 -12.79 -14.31 0.47
C VAL A 218 -12.32 -15.73 0.17
N ASP A 219 -11.16 -16.13 0.73
CA ASP A 219 -10.67 -17.51 0.68
C ASP A 219 -10.51 -18.05 2.11
N VAL A 220 -11.38 -18.99 2.48
CA VAL A 220 -11.44 -19.63 3.82
C VAL A 220 -10.21 -20.50 4.09
N LYS A 221 -9.46 -20.93 3.06
CA LYS A 221 -8.35 -21.89 3.22
C LYS A 221 -6.96 -21.25 3.20
N LYS A 222 -6.80 -19.98 2.79
CA LYS A 222 -5.45 -19.44 2.51
C LYS A 222 -5.18 -17.98 2.88
N PHE A 223 -6.16 -17.14 3.23
CA PHE A 223 -5.86 -15.72 3.42
C PHE A 223 -5.24 -15.40 4.79
N ASN A 224 -3.92 -15.51 4.90
CA ASN A 224 -3.12 -14.93 5.98
C ASN A 224 -2.46 -13.61 5.50
N LYS A 225 -1.74 -12.94 6.41
CA LYS A 225 -0.99 -11.70 6.15
C LYS A 225 -0.13 -11.76 4.89
N ASP A 226 0.47 -12.92 4.64
CA ASP A 226 1.46 -13.14 3.58
C ASP A 226 0.79 -12.98 2.20
N ILE A 227 -0.48 -13.41 2.03
CA ILE A 227 -1.18 -13.28 0.73
C ILE A 227 -1.62 -11.84 0.42
N ALA A 228 -2.06 -11.08 1.43
CA ALA A 228 -2.48 -9.68 1.21
C ALA A 228 -1.31 -8.77 0.80
N HIS A 229 -0.09 -9.12 1.22
CA HIS A 229 1.15 -8.43 0.88
C HIS A 229 2.10 -9.30 0.03
N ALA A 230 1.56 -10.25 -0.73
CA ALA A 230 2.32 -11.06 -1.66
C ALA A 230 2.40 -10.42 -3.05
N ARG A 231 3.53 -10.70 -3.69
CA ARG A 231 3.76 -10.53 -5.12
C ARG A 231 2.93 -11.49 -5.96
N GLU A 232 2.80 -12.71 -5.47
CA GLU A 232 1.90 -13.71 -6.01
C GLU A 232 0.46 -13.43 -5.54
N TYR A 233 -0.50 -13.51 -6.44
CA TYR A 233 -1.91 -13.28 -6.10
C TYR A 233 -2.84 -14.16 -6.90
N ASN A 234 -3.97 -14.54 -6.31
CA ASN A 234 -4.99 -15.33 -6.99
C ASN A 234 -5.75 -14.46 -8.01
N ALA A 235 -5.46 -14.66 -9.29
CA ALA A 235 -6.08 -13.94 -10.41
C ALA A 235 -7.52 -14.40 -10.68
N ASP A 236 -7.92 -15.56 -10.18
CA ASP A 236 -9.26 -16.12 -10.35
C ASP A 236 -10.33 -15.13 -9.88
N TYR A 237 -10.13 -14.50 -8.72
CA TYR A 237 -11.09 -13.53 -8.19
C TYR A 237 -11.18 -12.24 -9.01
N TYR A 238 -10.10 -11.84 -9.69
CA TYR A 238 -10.15 -10.69 -10.60
C TYR A 238 -10.93 -11.06 -11.87
N ASN A 239 -10.76 -12.29 -12.36
CA ASN A 239 -11.48 -12.80 -13.53
C ASN A 239 -12.96 -13.08 -13.25
N ALA A 240 -13.32 -13.41 -12.01
CA ALA A 240 -14.68 -13.73 -11.58
C ALA A 240 -15.55 -12.49 -11.28
N VAL A 241 -15.03 -11.27 -11.45
CA VAL A 241 -15.76 -10.02 -11.17
C VAL A 241 -15.79 -9.06 -12.35
N ASP A 242 -16.79 -8.19 -12.38
CA ASP A 242 -16.93 -7.15 -13.40
C ASP A 242 -15.92 -6.01 -13.17
N PHE A 243 -15.73 -5.62 -11.91
CA PHE A 243 -14.79 -4.57 -11.51
C PHE A 243 -14.18 -4.77 -10.12
N CYS A 244 -13.11 -4.05 -9.82
CA CYS A 244 -12.48 -4.01 -8.51
C CYS A 244 -12.79 -2.69 -7.79
N VAL A 245 -12.84 -2.75 -6.47
CA VAL A 245 -12.82 -1.59 -5.58
C VAL A 245 -11.48 -1.64 -4.86
N ILE A 246 -10.66 -0.60 -5.01
CA ILE A 246 -9.36 -0.49 -4.35
C ILE A 246 -9.43 0.57 -3.26
N SER A 247 -8.76 0.34 -2.13
CA SER A 247 -8.64 1.34 -1.06
C SER A 247 -7.17 1.57 -0.74
N GLU A 248 -6.73 2.79 -1.05
CA GLU A 248 -5.37 3.27 -0.75
C GLU A 248 -5.34 3.88 0.65
N THR A 249 -4.19 3.82 1.32
CA THR A 249 -4.09 4.14 2.76
C THR A 249 -3.70 5.58 3.06
N ASP A 250 -3.07 6.29 2.12
CA ASP A 250 -2.49 7.62 2.38
C ASP A 250 -3.16 8.71 1.54
N HIS A 251 -4.42 9.01 1.87
CA HIS A 251 -5.24 10.00 1.16
C HIS A 251 -4.69 11.44 1.19
N TYR A 252 -3.68 11.71 2.03
CA TYR A 252 -3.21 13.06 2.36
C TYR A 252 -1.75 13.33 1.96
N LYS A 253 -0.99 12.30 1.56
CA LYS A 253 0.47 12.43 1.32
C LYS A 253 0.86 12.50 -0.16
N GLY A 254 -0.12 12.65 -1.06
CA GLY A 254 0.09 12.65 -2.50
C GLY A 254 -0.36 11.34 -3.15
N MET A 255 0.05 11.11 -4.40
CA MET A 255 -0.26 9.89 -5.12
C MET A 255 0.63 8.74 -4.61
N PHE A 256 0.00 7.75 -3.97
CA PHE A 256 0.64 6.51 -3.57
C PHE A 256 0.01 5.36 -4.35
N ILE A 257 0.74 4.84 -5.35
CA ILE A 257 0.28 3.70 -6.14
C ILE A 257 0.74 2.43 -5.41
N THR A 258 -0.20 1.58 -5.00
CA THR A 258 0.13 0.28 -4.37
C THR A 258 -0.06 -0.89 -5.33
N GLU A 259 0.27 -2.09 -4.86
CA GLU A 259 0.09 -3.33 -5.63
C GLU A 259 -1.35 -3.56 -6.04
N LYS A 260 -2.34 -3.05 -5.29
CA LYS A 260 -3.77 -3.25 -5.59
C LYS A 260 -4.16 -2.61 -6.92
N THR A 261 -3.68 -1.38 -7.13
CA THR A 261 -3.89 -0.62 -8.36
C THR A 261 -3.18 -1.28 -9.53
N VAL A 262 -1.91 -1.66 -9.33
CA VAL A 262 -1.09 -2.29 -10.36
C VAL A 262 -1.66 -3.65 -10.79
N LYS A 263 -2.15 -4.46 -9.84
CA LYS A 263 -2.81 -5.74 -10.13
C LYS A 263 -4.05 -5.55 -11.03
N CYS A 264 -4.86 -4.51 -10.79
CA CYS A 264 -6.00 -4.21 -11.66
C CYS A 264 -5.54 -3.84 -13.08
N ILE A 265 -4.52 -3.00 -13.21
CA ILE A 265 -3.99 -2.58 -14.52
C ILE A 265 -3.37 -3.77 -15.27
N GLN A 266 -2.58 -4.60 -14.59
CA GLN A 266 -1.96 -5.81 -15.14
C GLN A 266 -3.01 -6.82 -15.65
N GLN A 267 -4.12 -6.96 -14.93
CA GLN A 267 -5.23 -7.85 -15.31
C GLN A 267 -6.22 -7.20 -16.30
N ASN A 268 -5.94 -5.99 -16.78
CA ASN A 268 -6.88 -5.20 -17.61
C ASN A 268 -8.29 -5.13 -16.98
N LYS A 269 -8.35 -5.01 -15.65
CA LYS A 269 -9.58 -5.05 -14.87
C LYS A 269 -10.01 -3.63 -14.51
N LYS A 270 -11.27 -3.33 -14.82
CA LYS A 270 -11.95 -2.09 -14.42
C LYS A 270 -11.90 -1.92 -12.91
N PHE A 271 -11.66 -0.70 -12.43
CA PHE A 271 -11.64 -0.43 -10.99
C PHE A 271 -12.17 0.94 -10.58
N ILE A 272 -12.65 1.02 -9.34
CA ILE A 272 -13.03 2.24 -8.63
C ILE A 272 -12.02 2.44 -7.50
N ALA A 273 -11.43 3.63 -7.40
CA ALA A 273 -10.40 3.91 -6.40
C ALA A 273 -10.90 4.74 -5.23
N PHE A 274 -10.99 4.13 -4.05
CA PHE A 274 -11.09 4.88 -2.81
C PHE A 274 -9.69 5.33 -2.36
N ALA A 275 -9.26 6.47 -2.88
CA ALA A 275 -7.95 7.05 -2.64
C ALA A 275 -8.05 8.55 -2.34
N GLY A 276 -6.91 9.24 -2.26
CA GLY A 276 -6.82 10.68 -2.05
C GLY A 276 -7.47 11.51 -3.18
N HIS A 277 -7.62 12.82 -2.93
CA HIS A 277 -8.15 13.75 -3.92
C HIS A 277 -7.30 13.78 -5.20
N ASN A 278 -7.95 13.73 -6.37
CA ASN A 278 -7.37 13.68 -7.72
C ASN A 278 -6.51 12.45 -8.03
N TYR A 279 -6.61 11.37 -7.24
CA TYR A 279 -5.83 10.17 -7.44
C TYR A 279 -5.99 9.56 -8.84
N ILE A 280 -7.22 9.41 -9.33
CA ILE A 280 -7.48 8.79 -10.65
C ILE A 280 -6.86 9.65 -11.76
N ASN A 281 -7.03 10.97 -11.68
CA ASN A 281 -6.43 11.88 -12.64
C ASN A 281 -4.90 11.79 -12.64
N ASP A 282 -4.28 11.84 -11.46
CA ASP A 282 -2.83 11.79 -11.30
C ASP A 282 -2.27 10.43 -11.77
N LEU A 283 -2.98 9.33 -11.48
CA LEU A 283 -2.63 7.99 -11.93
C LEU A 283 -2.62 7.89 -13.47
N LYS A 284 -3.65 8.41 -14.13
CA LYS A 284 -3.74 8.44 -15.60
C LYS A 284 -2.60 9.24 -16.22
N LEU A 285 -2.28 10.41 -15.65
CA LEU A 285 -1.16 11.23 -16.10
C LEU A 285 0.17 10.51 -15.94
N TYR A 286 0.40 9.91 -14.76
CA TYR A 286 1.60 9.15 -14.48
C TYR A 286 1.81 8.00 -15.47
N TYR A 287 0.79 7.17 -15.72
CA TYR A 287 0.89 6.06 -16.68
C TYR A 287 1.10 6.54 -18.12
N ARG A 288 0.44 7.62 -18.52
CA ARG A 288 0.61 8.20 -19.86
C ARG A 288 2.01 8.76 -20.05
N GLU A 289 2.56 9.45 -19.06
CA GLU A 289 3.85 10.12 -19.16
C GLU A 289 5.01 9.14 -18.98
N LYS A 290 4.96 8.31 -17.94
CA LYS A 290 6.05 7.41 -17.52
C LYS A 290 6.05 6.10 -18.30
N HIS A 291 4.88 5.49 -18.49
CA HIS A 291 4.73 4.17 -19.11
C HIS A 291 4.22 4.21 -20.55
N LYS A 292 3.89 5.40 -21.08
CA LYS A 292 3.30 5.59 -22.41
C LYS A 292 2.03 4.76 -22.62
N GLN A 293 1.27 4.57 -21.54
CA GLN A 293 0.06 3.76 -21.52
C GLN A 293 -1.13 4.62 -21.11
N ASP A 294 -2.23 4.53 -21.86
CA ASP A 294 -3.52 5.07 -21.43
C ASP A 294 -4.30 3.98 -20.67
N ILE A 295 -4.74 4.31 -19.47
CA ILE A 295 -5.52 3.42 -18.60
C ILE A 295 -6.95 3.92 -18.40
N SER A 296 -7.39 4.94 -19.15
CA SER A 296 -8.70 5.58 -18.98
C SER A 296 -9.86 4.59 -19.15
N HIS A 297 -9.72 3.56 -19.99
CA HIS A 297 -10.74 2.51 -20.15
C HIS A 297 -10.95 1.66 -18.89
N LEU A 298 -9.99 1.65 -17.96
CA LEU A 298 -10.08 0.95 -16.68
C LEU A 298 -10.78 1.77 -15.58
N THR A 299 -10.90 3.08 -15.75
CA THR A 299 -11.43 3.99 -14.73
C THR A 299 -12.68 4.75 -15.18
N ASP A 300 -12.73 5.20 -16.44
CA ASP A 300 -13.73 6.14 -16.95
C ASP A 300 -14.98 5.42 -17.51
N TRP A 301 -15.14 4.14 -17.17
CA TRP A 301 -16.31 3.32 -17.50
C TRP A 301 -17.49 3.57 -16.55
N CYS A 302 -17.26 4.24 -15.42
CA CYS A 302 -18.27 4.69 -14.45
C CYS A 302 -18.09 6.17 -14.11
N ASP A 303 -18.98 6.75 -13.29
CA ASP A 303 -18.78 8.12 -12.78
C ASP A 303 -17.51 8.21 -11.93
N THR A 304 -16.59 9.11 -12.27
CA THR A 304 -15.36 9.38 -11.51
C THR A 304 -15.44 10.69 -10.70
N SER A 305 -16.63 11.28 -10.53
CA SER A 305 -16.82 12.54 -9.80
C SER A 305 -16.36 12.47 -8.34
N TYR A 306 -16.29 11.27 -7.76
CA TYR A 306 -15.75 11.02 -6.42
C TYR A 306 -14.27 11.42 -6.28
N ASP A 307 -13.49 11.37 -7.36
CA ASP A 307 -12.04 11.70 -7.35
C ASP A 307 -11.79 13.16 -6.94
N LYS A 308 -12.74 14.05 -7.25
CA LYS A 308 -12.68 15.48 -6.91
C LYS A 308 -13.21 15.80 -5.51
N CYS A 309 -13.82 14.84 -4.81
CA CYS A 309 -14.30 15.06 -3.45
C CYS A 309 -13.11 15.19 -2.49
N LYS A 310 -13.08 16.24 -1.66
CA LYS A 310 -12.05 16.42 -0.63
C LYS A 310 -12.41 15.70 0.67
N ASP A 311 -13.70 15.71 1.03
CA ASP A 311 -14.20 15.00 2.20
C ASP A 311 -14.20 13.48 1.99
N THR A 312 -13.66 12.76 2.97
CA THR A 312 -13.49 11.31 2.90
C THR A 312 -14.83 10.57 2.97
N PHE A 313 -15.79 11.06 3.74
CA PHE A 313 -17.11 10.44 3.85
C PHE A 313 -17.90 10.62 2.57
N ASP A 314 -17.95 11.85 2.03
CA ASP A 314 -18.68 12.14 0.78
C ASP A 314 -18.10 11.36 -0.40
N ARG A 315 -16.77 11.20 -0.44
CA ARG A 315 -16.09 10.35 -1.42
C ARG A 315 -16.54 8.90 -1.30
N ALA A 316 -16.50 8.33 -0.08
CA ALA A 316 -16.92 6.94 0.15
C ALA A 316 -18.40 6.73 -0.19
N LYS A 317 -19.27 7.69 0.15
CA LYS A 317 -20.69 7.63 -0.18
C LYS A 317 -20.94 7.59 -1.68
N LYS A 318 -20.29 8.47 -2.46
CA LYS A 318 -20.39 8.45 -3.93
C LYS A 318 -19.90 7.13 -4.53
N ILE A 319 -18.79 6.60 -4.02
CA ILE A 319 -18.28 5.29 -4.45
C ILE A 319 -19.34 4.20 -4.21
N VAL A 320 -20.00 4.21 -3.07
CA VAL A 320 -21.07 3.24 -2.74
C VAL A 320 -22.31 3.42 -3.64
N GLU A 321 -22.67 4.66 -3.96
CA GLU A 321 -23.74 4.96 -4.93
C GLU A 321 -23.41 4.39 -6.31
N ILE A 322 -22.18 4.59 -6.81
CA ILE A 322 -21.73 4.01 -8.09
C ILE A 322 -21.74 2.48 -8.04
N ILE A 323 -21.21 1.87 -6.98
CA ILE A 323 -21.22 0.40 -6.83
C ILE A 323 -22.65 -0.13 -6.91
N LYS A 324 -23.60 0.54 -6.24
CA LYS A 324 -25.01 0.15 -6.27
C LYS A 324 -25.58 0.21 -7.69
N GLU A 325 -25.33 1.30 -8.42
CA GLU A 325 -25.77 1.47 -9.80
C GLU A 325 -25.22 0.36 -10.72
N GLU A 326 -23.95 -0.01 -10.58
CA GLU A 326 -23.33 -1.08 -11.39
C GLU A 326 -23.80 -2.49 -11.02
N ILE A 327 -24.24 -2.70 -9.78
CA ILE A 327 -24.87 -3.96 -9.36
C ILE A 327 -26.26 -4.12 -9.99
N GLU A 328 -26.99 -3.01 -10.16
CA GLU A 328 -28.37 -2.98 -10.68
C GLU A 328 -28.45 -3.05 -12.21
N LYS A 329 -27.32 -2.89 -12.92
CA LYS A 329 -27.19 -3.18 -14.37
C LYS A 329 -27.04 -4.67 -14.63
#